data_AF-A0A2W5P575-F1
#
_entry.id   AF-A0A2W5P575-F1
#
_cell.length_a   1.000
_cell.length_b   1.000
_cell.length_c   1.000
_cell.angle_alpha   90.00
_cell.angle_beta   90.00
_cell.angle_gamma   90.00
#
_symmetry.space_group_name_H-M   'P 1'
#
loop_
_entity.id
_entity.type
_entity.pdbx_description
1 polymer ?
#
loop_
_entity_poly.entity_id
_entity_poly.type
_entity_poly.pdbx_seq_one_letter_code
_entity_poly.pdbx_strand_id
1 'polypeptide(L)' 'MTIMTAITETRTPEPARARPVFSTEDATLLRTAVLHYLKAIEDQPESIKYSNLYHRLGRLG' A
#
# COMPACT_ATOMS: atom_id res chain seq x y z
N MET A 1 -37.53 -15.09 -43.37
CA MET A 1 -36.18 -14.75 -42.87
C MET A 1 -36.37 -14.13 -41.50
N THR A 2 -36.13 -14.89 -40.44
CA THR A 2 -36.52 -14.54 -39.05
C THR A 2 -35.29 -14.62 -38.15
N ILE A 3 -35.01 -13.45 -37.53
CA ILE A 3 -34.29 -13.10 -36.29
C ILE A 3 -32.87 -13.61 -36.03
N MET A 4 -32.00 -12.70 -35.61
CA MET A 4 -31.22 -12.91 -34.38
C MET A 4 -30.79 -11.57 -33.77
N THR A 5 -31.43 -11.19 -32.68
CA THR A 5 -31.04 -10.08 -31.80
C THR A 5 -29.89 -10.56 -30.91
N ALA A 6 -28.74 -9.88 -30.95
CA ALA A 6 -27.62 -10.16 -30.07
C ALA A 6 -27.91 -9.66 -28.65
N ILE A 7 -27.90 -10.59 -27.69
CA ILE A 7 -27.94 -10.30 -26.26
C ILE A 7 -26.51 -9.99 -25.79
N THR A 8 -26.27 -8.78 -25.29
CA THR A 8 -24.99 -8.40 -24.67
C THR A 8 -24.97 -8.94 -23.23
N GLU A 9 -24.20 -9.99 -23.00
CA GLU A 9 -23.95 -10.57 -21.68
C GLU A 9 -23.13 -9.60 -20.81
N THR A 10 -23.72 -9.14 -19.71
CA THR A 10 -23.03 -8.36 -18.67
C THR A 10 -22.10 -9.28 -17.88
N ARG A 11 -20.83 -9.33 -18.27
CA ARG A 11 -19.78 -10.02 -17.49
C ARG A 11 -19.60 -9.29 -16.16
N THR A 12 -20.05 -9.90 -15.07
CA THR A 12 -19.78 -9.42 -13.71
C THR A 12 -18.27 -9.53 -13.50
N PRO A 13 -17.55 -8.42 -13.20
CA PRO A 13 -16.12 -8.49 -12.95
C PRO A 13 -15.88 -9.36 -11.71
N GLU A 14 -15.05 -10.39 -11.86
CA GLU A 14 -14.66 -11.25 -10.75
C GLU A 14 -14.00 -10.39 -9.67
N PRO A 15 -14.32 -10.58 -8.37
CA PRO A 15 -13.75 -9.78 -7.31
C PRO A 15 -12.22 -9.87 -7.37
N ALA A 16 -11.56 -8.72 -7.48
CA ALA A 16 -10.11 -8.65 -7.50
C ALA A 16 -9.55 -9.35 -6.26
N ARG A 17 -8.53 -10.18 -6.46
CA ARG A 17 -7.87 -10.93 -5.38
C ARG A 17 -7.56 -10.00 -4.21
N ALA A 18 -8.02 -10.35 -3.01
CA ALA A 18 -7.83 -9.53 -1.81
C ALA A 18 -6.33 -9.22 -1.65
N ARG A 19 -5.99 -7.94 -1.75
CA ARG A 19 -4.63 -7.46 -1.43
C ARG A 19 -4.55 -7.28 0.08
N PRO A 20 -3.47 -7.73 0.74
CA PRO A 20 -3.26 -7.38 2.13
C PRO A 20 -3.27 -5.86 2.24
N VAL A 21 -4.20 -5.34 3.04
CA VAL A 21 -4.29 -3.92 3.37
C VAL A 21 -3.54 -3.75 4.68
N PHE A 22 -2.47 -2.95 4.65
CA PHE A 22 -1.80 -2.56 5.88
C PHE A 22 -2.78 -1.80 6.78
N SER A 23 -2.85 -2.19 8.03
CA SER A 23 -3.64 -1.48 9.04
C SER A 23 -2.92 -0.21 9.51
N THR A 24 -3.66 0.67 10.20
CA THR A 24 -3.08 1.83 10.89
C THR A 24 -2.12 1.42 12.01
N GLU A 25 -2.38 0.28 12.65
CA GLU A 25 -1.51 -0.34 13.65
C GLU A 25 -0.17 -0.76 13.04
N ASP A 26 -0.20 -1.41 11.87
CA ASP A 26 1.03 -1.78 11.16
C ASP A 26 1.87 -0.56 10.81
N ALA A 27 1.25 0.54 10.38
CA ALA A 27 1.98 1.78 10.10
C ALA A 27 2.70 2.32 11.34
N THR A 28 2.11 2.15 12.53
CA THR A 28 2.71 2.54 13.82
C THR A 28 3.89 1.65 14.20
N LEU A 29 3.76 0.33 14.01
CA LEU A 29 4.85 -0.63 14.21
C LEU A 29 6.01 -0.36 13.26
N LEU A 30 5.72 -0.14 11.97
CA LEU A 30 6.72 0.19 10.96
C LEU A 30 7.42 1.52 11.26
N ARG A 31 6.68 2.54 11.73
CA ARG A 31 7.25 3.83 12.12
C ARG A 31 8.28 3.66 13.24
N THR A 32 7.98 2.82 14.24
CA THR A 32 8.90 2.50 15.33
C THR A 32 10.17 1.79 14.83
N ALA A 33 10.01 0.79 13.95
CA ALA A 33 11.13 0.08 13.36
C ALA A 33 12.05 0.99 12.52
N VAL A 34 11.43 1.85 11.69
CA VAL A 34 12.18 2.82 10.87
C VAL A 34 12.93 3.82 11.75
N LEU A 35 12.32 4.34 12.82
CA LEU A 35 12.99 5.25 13.74
C LEU A 35 14.21 4.60 14.42
N HIS A 36 14.08 3.34 14.84
CA HIS A 36 15.19 2.60 15.42
C HIS A 36 16.35 2.47 14.42
N TYR A 37 16.05 2.06 13.18
CA TYR A 37 17.07 1.94 12.14
C TYR A 37 17.68 3.29 11.75
N LEU A 38 16.87 4.36 11.73
CA LEU A 38 17.34 5.70 11.40
C LEU A 38 18.48 6.15 12.33
N LYS A 39 18.37 5.86 13.63
CA LYS A 39 19.43 6.12 14.61
C LYS A 39 20.70 5.31 14.32
N ALA A 40 20.56 4.09 13.81
CA ALA A 40 21.69 3.23 13.50
C ALA A 40 22.49 3.67 12.26
N ILE A 41 21.89 4.49 11.39
CA ILE A 41 22.50 4.95 10.13
C ILE A 41 22.56 6.47 10.01
N GLU A 42 22.46 7.21 11.13
CA GLU A 42 22.23 8.66 11.10
C GLU A 42 23.29 9.45 10.31
N ASP A 43 24.56 9.03 10.38
CA ASP A 43 25.68 9.65 9.66
C ASP A 43 25.77 9.26 8.18
N GLN A 44 24.98 8.28 7.74
CA GLN A 44 25.02 7.79 6.36
C GLN A 44 24.10 8.62 5.47
N PRO A 45 24.45 8.87 4.20
CA PRO A 45 23.60 9.61 3.27
C PRO A 45 22.24 8.94 3.03
N GLU A 46 22.15 7.62 3.24
CA GLU A 46 20.90 6.86 3.20
C GLU A 46 19.89 7.28 4.27
N SER A 47 20.32 7.90 5.38
CA SER A 47 19.43 8.32 6.47
C SER A 47 18.30 9.23 5.98
N ILE A 48 18.57 10.08 4.98
CA ILE A 48 17.58 10.97 4.36
C ILE A 48 16.39 10.18 3.78
N LYS A 49 16.65 9.01 3.17
CA LYS A 49 15.59 8.16 2.60
C LYS A 49 14.68 7.60 3.71
N TYR A 50 15.28 7.19 4.83
CA TYR A 50 14.54 6.64 5.96
C TYR A 50 13.81 7.73 6.76
N SER A 51 14.36 8.94 6.88
CA SER A 51 13.66 10.11 7.43
C SER A 51 12.39 10.43 6.64
N ASN A 52 12.50 10.46 5.30
CA ASN A 52 11.34 10.67 4.44
C ASN A 52 10.30 9.55 4.58
N LEU A 53 10.74 8.30 4.71
CA LEU A 53 9.85 7.16 4.95
C LEU A 53 9.11 7.29 6.30
N TYR A 54 9.82 7.65 7.37
CA TYR A 54 9.25 7.86 8.70
C TYR A 54 8.11 8.89 8.69
N HIS A 55 8.30 10.03 8.00
CA HIS A 55 7.24 11.04 7.85
C HIS A 55 6.04 10.55 7.03
N ARG A 56 6.29 9.77 5.97
CA ARG A 56 5.20 9.20 5.16
C ARG A 56 4.35 8.23 5.97
N LEU A 57 4.97 7.38 6.79
CA LEU A 57 4.28 6.44 7.67
C LEU A 57 3.45 7.15 8.74
N GLY A 58 3.93 8.30 9.26
CA GLY A 58 3.18 9.12 10.21
C GLY A 58 1.90 9.77 9.67
N ARG A 59 1.63 9.71 8.36
CA ARG A 59 0.36 10.17 7.74
C ARG A 59 -0.68 9.05 7.59
N LEU A 60 -0.29 7.80 7.82
CA LEU A 60 -1.14 6.62 7.64
C LEU A 60 -1.79 6.14 8.95
N GLY A 61 -1.39 6.71 10.10
CA GLY A 61 -1.90 6.39 11.43
C GLY A 61 -2.80 7.48 11.98
#